data_AF-A0A9N8J1E4-F1
#
_entry.id   AF-A0A9N8J1E4-F1
#
_cell.length_a   1.000
_cell.length_b   1.000
_cell.length_c   1.000
_cell.angle_alpha   90.00
_cell.angle_beta   90.00
_cell.angle_gamma   90.00
#
_symmetry.space_group_name_H-M   'P 1'
#
loop_
_entity.id
_entity.type
_entity.pdbx_description
1 polymer ?
#
loop_
_entity_poly.entity_id
_entity_poly.type
_entity_poly.pdbx_seq_one_letter_code
_entity_poly.pdbx_strand_id
1 'polypeptide(L)'
;MPFANCTEPLQSKKMLVIALAPFFILGLLPSIYGFLYNNFIFLFIGFSMTLGAIGDFIYSYLIFKLGLNHKILDHKSKVGFMIID
;
A
#
# COMPACT_ATOMS: atom_id res chain seq x y z
N MET A 1 3.58 -12.24 -8.97
CA MET A 1 3.45 -10.86 -8.47
C MET A 1 4.21 -10.78 -7.16
N PRO A 2 5.07 -9.79 -6.92
CA PRO A 2 5.86 -9.74 -5.70
C PRO A 2 4.96 -9.23 -4.58
N PHE A 3 4.26 -10.15 -3.93
CA PHE A 3 3.74 -9.85 -2.60
C PHE A 3 4.93 -9.62 -1.69
N ALA A 4 4.84 -8.66 -0.78
CA ALA A 4 5.83 -8.49 0.27
C ALA A 4 5.86 -9.79 1.08
N ASN A 5 6.77 -10.70 0.71
CA ASN A 5 7.02 -11.95 1.42
C ASN A 5 7.75 -11.60 2.72
N CYS A 6 7.08 -10.86 3.60
CA CYS A 6 7.53 -10.68 4.96
C CYS A 6 7.46 -12.05 5.63
N THR A 7 8.62 -12.69 5.75
CA THR A 7 8.82 -13.94 6.48
C THR A 7 8.72 -13.74 7.99
N GLU A 8 8.72 -12.48 8.45
CA GLU A 8 8.65 -12.11 9.85
C GLU A 8 7.31 -11.45 10.18
N PRO A 9 6.69 -11.77 11.34
CA PRO A 9 5.45 -11.15 11.78
C PRO A 9 5.67 -9.67 12.06
N LEU A 10 5.01 -8.81 11.27
CA LEU A 10 5.06 -7.36 11.43
C LEU A 10 3.86 -6.87 12.24
N GLN A 11 4.04 -5.77 12.98
CA GLN A 11 2.90 -5.10 13.60
C GLN A 11 1.96 -4.53 12.53
N SER A 12 0.65 -4.65 12.77
CA SER A 12 -0.41 -4.10 11.91
C SER A 12 -0.15 -2.65 11.46
N LYS A 13 0.34 -1.79 12.36
CA LYS A 13 0.66 -0.38 12.06
C LYS A 13 1.71 -0.23 10.97
N LYS A 14 2.78 -1.04 11.04
CA LYS A 14 3.87 -0.99 10.06
C LYS A 14 3.40 -1.50 8.71
N MET A 15 2.63 -2.58 8.70
CA MET A 15 2.03 -3.16 7.50
C MET A 15 1.14 -2.15 6.77
N LEU A 16 0.35 -1.38 7.52
CA LEU A 16 -0.53 -0.35 6.98
C LEU A 16 0.25 0.79 6.32
N VAL A 17 1.33 1.26 6.94
CA VAL A 17 2.20 2.30 6.35
C VAL A 17 2.84 1.81 5.06
N ILE A 18 3.31 0.55 5.04
CA ILE A 18 3.93 -0.05 3.84
C ILE A 18 2.91 -0.20 2.71
N ALA A 19 1.69 -0.63 3.01
CA ALA A 19 0.62 -0.75 2.02
C ALA A 19 0.24 0.61 1.42
N LEU A 20 0.21 1.68 2.22
CA LEU A 20 -0.08 3.03 1.72
C LEU A 20 1.11 3.72 1.03
N ALA A 21 2.33 3.22 1.21
CA ALA A 21 3.55 3.81 0.65
C ALA A 21 3.50 4.02 -0.88
N PRO A 22 3.08 3.04 -1.72
CA PRO A 22 2.97 3.27 -3.17
C PRO A 22 2.03 4.42 -3.52
N PHE A 23 0.90 4.58 -2.82
CA PHE A 23 0.01 5.72 -3.07
C PHE A 23 0.68 7.06 -2.77
N PHE A 24 1.33 7.20 -1.61
CA PHE A 24 1.96 8.47 -1.22
C PHE A 24 3.23 8.78 -2.03
N ILE A 25 4.08 7.78 -2.24
CA ILE A 25 5.38 7.96 -2.88
C ILE A 25 5.25 7.99 -4.41
N LEU A 26 4.52 7.04 -4.98
CA LEU A 26 4.42 6.85 -6.44
C LEU A 26 3.15 7.44 -7.05
N GLY A 27 2.11 7.73 -6.26
CA GLY A 27 0.91 8.42 -6.73
C GLY A 27 0.98 9.94 -6.49
N LEU A 28 1.04 10.34 -5.22
CA LEU A 28 0.91 11.73 -4.81
C LEU A 28 2.09 12.61 -5.26
N LEU A 29 3.33 12.19 -4.98
CA LEU A 29 4.52 12.98 -5.34
C LEU A 29 4.65 13.24 -6.85
N PRO A 30 4.58 12.23 -7.74
CA PRO A 30 4.67 12.49 -9.19
C PRO A 30 3.46 13.24 -9.73
N SER A 31 2.27 13.12 -9.11
CA SER A 31 1.12 13.97 -9.48
C SER A 31 1.37 15.44 -9.16
N ILE A 32 1.88 15.76 -7.96
CA ILE A 32 2.23 17.13 -7.57
C ILE A 32 3.34 17.68 -8.48
N TYR A 33 4.37 16.87 -8.75
CA TYR A 33 5.44 17.26 -9.66
C TYR A 33 4.93 17.50 -11.09
N GLY A 34 4.10 16.60 -11.62
CA GLY A 34 3.49 16.75 -12.93
C GLY A 34 2.64 18.02 -13.03
N PHE A 35 1.91 18.37 -11.97
CA PHE A 35 1.13 19.61 -11.91
C PHE A 35 2.00 20.87 -11.89
N LEU A 36 3.07 20.90 -11.09
CA LEU A 36 3.96 22.05 -10.95
C LEU A 36 4.75 22.34 -12.25
N TYR A 37 5.21 21.29 -12.94
CA TYR A 37 6.02 21.42 -14.16
C TYR A 37 5.18 21.30 -15.45
N ASN A 38 3.85 21.27 -15.34
CA ASN A 38 2.91 21.10 -16.44
C ASN A 38 3.24 19.88 -17.33
N ASN A 39 3.75 18.81 -16.72
CA ASN A 39 4.23 17.62 -17.39
C ASN A 39 3.17 16.52 -17.34
N PHE A 40 2.47 16.35 -18.47
CA PHE A 40 1.38 15.37 -18.63
C PHE A 40 1.82 13.92 -18.38
N ILE A 41 3.09 13.57 -18.64
CA ILE A 41 3.58 12.19 -18.46
C ILE A 41 3.61 11.84 -16.97
N PHE A 42 4.15 12.73 -16.13
CA PHE A 42 4.20 12.51 -14.68
C PHE A 42 2.81 12.51 -14.04
N LEU A 43 1.90 13.35 -14.53
CA LEU A 43 0.50 13.33 -14.14
C LEU A 43 -0.17 11.99 -14.48
N PHE A 44 0.05 11.45 -15.68
CA PHE A 44 -0.51 10.16 -16.09
C PHE A 44 0.05 8.99 -15.28
N ILE A 45 1.36 9.00 -14.98
CA ILE A 45 2.00 7.99 -14.12
C ILE A 45 1.42 8.06 -12.71
N GLY A 46 1.36 9.25 -12.12
CA GLY A 46 0.78 9.45 -10.79
C GLY A 46 -0.67 8.98 -10.71
N PHE A 47 -1.50 9.34 -11.71
CA PHE A 47 -2.89 8.89 -11.79
C PHE A 47 -3.02 7.37 -11.92
N SER A 48 -2.21 6.74 -12.78
CA SER A 48 -2.22 5.29 -12.97
C SER A 48 -1.79 4.54 -11.70
N MET A 49 -0.80 5.06 -10.98
CA MET A 49 -0.36 4.51 -9.69
C MET A 49 -1.42 4.71 -8.60
N THR A 50 -2.11 5.84 -8.57
CA THR A 50 -3.24 6.07 -7.67
C THR A 50 -4.39 5.09 -7.92
N LEU A 51 -4.72 4.80 -9.19
CA LEU A 51 -5.71 3.78 -9.53
C LEU A 51 -5.24 2.36 -9.13
N GLY A 52 -3.96 2.05 -9.32
CA GLY A 52 -3.37 0.78 -8.89
C GLY A 52 -3.42 0.57 -7.37
N ALA A 53 -3.27 1.65 -6.59
CA ALA A 53 -3.30 1.62 -5.14
C ALA A 53 -4.68 1.31 -4.52
N ILE A 54 -5.75 1.19 -5.31
CA ILE A 54 -7.07 0.79 -4.80
C ILE A 54 -6.99 -0.57 -4.07
N GLY A 55 -6.18 -1.51 -4.58
CA GLY A 55 -5.94 -2.79 -3.90
C GLY A 55 -5.29 -2.62 -2.52
N ASP A 56 -4.32 -1.71 -2.42
CA ASP A 56 -3.63 -1.39 -1.17
C ASP A 56 -4.55 -0.69 -0.16
N PHE A 57 -5.49 0.14 -0.64
CA PHE A 57 -6.53 0.73 0.21
C PHE A 57 -7.48 -0.32 0.78
N ILE A 58 -7.90 -1.30 -0.02
CA ILE A 58 -8.73 -2.42 0.45
C ILE A 58 -7.97 -3.22 1.53
N TYR A 59 -6.68 -3.49 1.29
CA TYR A 59 -5.82 -4.18 2.26
C TYR A 59 -5.65 -3.37 3.56
N SER A 60 -5.38 -2.07 3.45
CA SER A 60 -5.26 -1.16 4.59
C SER A 60 -6.55 -1.06 5.39
N TYR A 61 -7.71 -1.08 4.72
CA TYR A 61 -9.02 -1.08 5.38
C TYR A 61 -9.25 -2.37 6.17
N LEU A 62 -8.85 -3.52 5.63
CA LEU A 62 -8.91 -4.81 6.35
C LEU A 62 -8.03 -4.77 7.61
N ILE A 63 -6.82 -4.22 7.53
CA ILE A 63 -5.93 -4.05 8.70
C ILE A 63 -6.57 -3.12 9.74
N PHE A 64 -7.18 -2.01 9.30
CA PHE A 64 -7.88 -1.09 10.19
C PHE A 64 -9.02 -1.78 10.93
N LYS A 65 -9.79 -2.63 10.24
CA LYS A 65 -10.88 -3.40 10.83
C LYS A 65 -10.41 -4.46 11.82
N LEU A 66 -9.24 -5.06 11.59
CA LEU A 66 -8.63 -6.03 12.50
C LEU A 66 -8.17 -5.37 13.81
N GLY A 67 -7.56 -4.18 13.71
CA GLY A 67 -6.97 -3.48 14.83
C GLY A 67 -5.43 -3.42 14.76
N LEU A 68 -4.89 -2.32 15.27
CA LEU A 68 -3.50 -1.92 15.04
C LEU A 68 -2.48 -2.56 16.00
N ASN A 69 -2.91 -3.41 16.93
CA ASN A 69 -2.04 -3.99 17.97
C ASN A 69 -1.68 -5.46 17.75
N HIS A 70 -2.19 -6.08 16.69
CA HIS A 70 -1.90 -7.47 16.38
C HIS A 70 -0.59 -7.60 15.58
N LYS A 71 0.03 -8.77 15.68
CA LYS A 71 1.09 -9.17 14.76
C LYS A 71 0.46 -9.91 13.60
N ILE A 72 0.73 -9.45 12.39
CA ILE A 72 0.16 -10.00 11.17
C ILE A 72 1.27 -10.48 10.23
N LEU A 73 1.01 -11.61 9.59
CA LEU A 73 1.87 -12.21 8.58
C LEU A 73 1.13 -12.29 7.26
N ASP A 74 1.75 -11.82 6.18
CA ASP A 74 1.12 -11.87 4.85
C ASP A 74 1.11 -13.30 4.31
N HIS A 75 0.01 -13.70 3.67
CA HIS A 75 -0.08 -15.03 3.07
C HIS A 75 0.54 -14.99 1.66
N LYS A 76 1.54 -15.85 1.41
CA LYS A 76 2.30 -15.98 0.13
C LYS A 76 1.49 -16.16 -1.16
N SER A 77 0.18 -16.37 -1.06
CA SER A 77 -0.65 -16.97 -2.12
C SER A 77 -2.09 -16.47 -2.13
N LYS A 78 -2.57 -15.81 -1.07
CA LYS A 78 -3.95 -15.35 -0.94
C LYS A 78 -3.99 -13.89 -0.52
N VAL A 79 -4.99 -13.16 -1.01
CA VAL A 79 -5.26 -11.79 -0.58
C VAL A 79 -5.74 -11.84 0.87
N GLY A 80 -4.90 -11.39 1.80
CA GLY A 80 -5.20 -11.39 3.23
C GLY A 80 -4.00 -11.77 4.08
N PHE A 81 -4.22 -11.78 5.39
CA PHE A 81 -3.15 -11.88 6.39
C PHE A 81 -3.54 -12.83 7.52
N MET A 82 -2.55 -13.50 8.09
CA MET A 82 -2.71 -14.41 9.22
C MET A 82 -2.35 -13.69 10.52
N ILE A 83 -3.25 -13.75 11.49
CA ILE A 83 -3.03 -13.18 12.81
C ILE A 83 -2.15 -14.17 13.59
N ILE A 84 -1.03 -13.69 14.11
CA ILE A 84 -0.11 -14.47 14.94
C ILE A 84 -0.04 -13.75 16.28
N ASP A 85 -1.06 -13.94 17.12
CA ASP A 85 -1.05 -13.43 18.50
C ASP A 85 -0.21 -14.32 19.42
#